data_AF-A0A179B7R5-F1
#
_entry.id   AF-A0A179B7R5-F1
#
_cell.length_a   1.000
_cell.length_b   1.000
_cell.length_c   1.000
_cell.angle_alpha   90.00
_cell.angle_beta   90.00
_cell.angle_gamma   90.00
#
_symmetry.space_group_name_H-M   'P 1'
#
loop_
_entity.id
_entity.type
_entity.pdbx_description
1 polymer ?
#
loop_
_entity_poly.entity_id
_entity_poly.type
_entity_poly.pdbx_seq_one_letter_code
_entity_poly.pdbx_strand_id
1 'polypeptide(L)'
;MDLPTTTQHQASNELPYANQETVSVAAISHRDHFALDFTTHTGSHLDLHVPQFLFDALCARLGNAYKAGCWVAARCGEVDSLSRQSIERYVNIMTCDKLGLERSSSTIPRITVSSITAPEPSAKDRSC
;
A
#
# COMPACT_ATOMS: atom_id res chain seq x y z
N MET A 1 73.18 3.39 6.00
CA MET A 1 72.08 4.38 5.99
C MET A 1 71.35 4.24 4.64
N ASP A 2 70.80 3.09 4.26
CA ASP A 2 69.64 2.30 4.79
C ASP A 2 68.27 2.93 4.49
N LEU A 3 67.67 2.47 3.37
CA LEU A 3 66.26 2.18 2.96
C LEU A 3 65.07 3.07 3.47
N PRO A 4 63.85 3.05 2.84
CA PRO A 4 63.45 2.18 1.74
C PRO A 4 62.64 2.74 0.56
N THR A 5 62.80 2.03 -0.54
CA THR A 5 61.89 1.92 -1.68
C THR A 5 60.61 1.20 -1.25
N THR A 6 59.46 1.88 -1.36
CA THR A 6 58.16 1.28 -1.09
C THR A 6 57.68 0.49 -2.30
N THR A 7 57.80 -0.84 -2.21
CA THR A 7 57.06 -1.81 -3.00
C THR A 7 55.56 -1.64 -2.75
N GLN A 8 54.78 -1.28 -3.78
CA GLN A 8 53.33 -1.48 -3.76
C GLN A 8 53.01 -2.80 -4.46
N HIS A 9 52.61 -3.76 -3.65
CA HIS A 9 51.92 -4.97 -4.07
C HIS A 9 50.42 -4.72 -3.86
N GLN A 10 49.61 -5.11 -4.85
CA GLN A 10 48.49 -6.03 -4.68
C GLN A 10 47.13 -5.59 -5.25
N ALA A 11 46.68 -6.47 -6.15
CA ALA A 11 45.30 -6.85 -6.47
C ALA A 11 44.48 -5.91 -7.38
N SER A 12 44.75 -6.04 -8.67
CA SER A 12 43.71 -6.00 -9.69
C SER A 12 42.75 -7.17 -9.45
N ASN A 13 41.58 -6.88 -8.88
CA ASN A 13 40.42 -7.77 -8.92
C ASN A 13 39.33 -7.09 -9.74
N GLU A 14 39.39 -7.24 -11.07
CA GLU A 14 38.22 -7.03 -11.91
C GLU A 14 37.20 -8.11 -11.57
N LEU A 15 36.05 -7.71 -11.05
CA LEU A 15 34.90 -8.59 -10.89
C LEU A 15 34.11 -8.65 -12.20
N PRO A 16 33.67 -9.85 -12.62
CA PRO A 16 33.03 -10.05 -13.91
C PRO A 16 31.63 -9.47 -13.95
N TYR A 17 31.29 -8.95 -15.13
CA TYR A 17 29.93 -8.70 -15.62
C TYR A 17 28.99 -9.81 -15.17
N ALA A 18 28.01 -9.49 -14.33
CA ALA A 18 26.95 -10.41 -13.98
C ALA A 18 25.64 -9.64 -13.85
N ASN A 19 24.62 -10.17 -14.54
CA ASN A 19 23.19 -9.95 -14.36
C ASN A 19 22.66 -8.51 -14.54
N GLN A 20 22.64 -8.05 -15.80
CA GLN A 20 21.43 -7.39 -16.30
C GLN A 20 20.31 -8.44 -16.35
N GLU A 21 19.73 -8.75 -15.18
CA GLU A 21 18.42 -9.38 -15.17
C GLU A 21 17.47 -8.40 -15.84
N THR A 22 17.12 -8.74 -17.07
CA THR A 22 15.93 -8.24 -17.74
C THR A 22 14.79 -8.57 -16.79
N VAL A 23 14.37 -7.60 -15.97
CA VAL A 23 13.22 -7.73 -15.10
C VAL A 23 12.07 -8.06 -16.01
N SER A 24 11.71 -9.35 -16.04
CA SER A 24 10.60 -9.85 -16.83
C SER A 24 9.35 -9.20 -16.28
N VAL A 25 8.88 -8.17 -16.98
CA VAL A 25 7.58 -7.50 -16.78
C VAL A 25 6.41 -8.49 -16.97
N ALA A 26 6.68 -9.74 -17.37
CA ALA A 26 5.71 -10.76 -17.72
C ALA A 26 5.30 -11.70 -16.56
N ALA A 27 5.53 -11.30 -15.30
CA ALA A 27 5.00 -12.03 -14.14
C ALA A 27 4.57 -11.08 -13.01
N ILE A 28 3.86 -10.00 -13.34
CA ILE A 28 3.10 -9.23 -12.35
C ILE A 28 1.89 -10.08 -11.98
N SER A 29 2.11 -11.01 -11.05
CA SER A 29 1.08 -11.81 -10.42
C SER A 29 0.02 -10.87 -9.84
N HIS A 30 -1.26 -11.22 -9.95
CA HIS A 30 -2.43 -10.53 -9.41
C HIS A 30 -2.44 -10.40 -7.85
N ARG A 31 -1.32 -10.02 -7.23
CA ARG A 31 -1.09 -9.98 -5.78
C ARG A 31 -0.51 -8.67 -5.26
N ASP A 32 -0.50 -7.60 -6.06
CA ASP A 32 0.13 -6.33 -5.65
C ASP A 32 -0.76 -5.42 -4.79
N HIS A 33 -1.81 -5.97 -4.17
CA HIS A 33 -2.73 -5.21 -3.33
C HIS A 33 -3.11 -5.96 -2.06
N PHE A 34 -3.17 -5.24 -0.94
CA PHE A 34 -3.76 -5.69 0.32
C PHE A 34 -5.25 -5.35 0.34
N ALA A 35 -6.08 -6.37 0.58
CA ALA A 35 -7.50 -6.18 0.83
C ALA A 35 -7.73 -5.83 2.31
N LEU A 36 -8.47 -4.76 2.56
CA LEU A 36 -8.96 -4.38 3.88
C LEU A 36 -10.48 -4.35 3.85
N ASP A 37 -11.11 -5.20 4.66
CA ASP A 37 -12.57 -5.21 4.88
C ASP A 37 -12.86 -4.52 6.21
N PHE A 38 -13.86 -3.63 6.22
CA PHE A 38 -14.47 -3.17 7.46
C PHE A 38 -15.96 -2.86 7.28
N THR A 39 -16.64 -2.84 8.42
CA THR A 39 -18.05 -2.50 8.52
C THR A 39 -18.23 -0.99 8.76
N THR A 40 -19.06 -0.35 7.95
CA THR A 40 -19.44 1.07 8.08
C THR A 40 -20.39 1.27 9.28
N HIS A 41 -20.63 2.52 9.67
CA HIS A 41 -21.63 2.83 10.73
C HIS A 41 -23.06 2.40 10.36
N THR A 42 -23.35 2.25 9.06
CA THR A 42 -24.64 1.76 8.55
C THR A 42 -24.74 0.22 8.52
N GLY A 43 -23.69 -0.50 8.93
CA GLY A 43 -23.63 -1.95 8.85
C GLY A 43 -23.28 -2.51 7.47
N SER A 44 -22.88 -1.65 6.54
CA SER A 44 -22.44 -2.07 5.21
C SER A 44 -20.98 -2.53 5.23
N HIS A 45 -20.60 -3.48 4.37
CA HIS A 45 -19.20 -3.89 4.21
C HIS A 45 -18.50 -3.06 3.15
N LEU A 46 -17.31 -2.54 3.48
CA LEU A 46 -16.44 -1.82 2.56
C LEU A 46 -15.13 -2.57 2.33
N ASP A 47 -14.89 -2.97 1.09
CA ASP A 47 -13.62 -3.56 0.67
C ASP A 47 -12.71 -2.52 0.03
N LEU A 48 -11.51 -2.32 0.58
CA LEU A 48 -10.45 -1.53 -0.04
C LEU A 48 -9.32 -2.41 -0.55
N HIS A 49 -8.83 -2.07 -1.73
CA HIS A 49 -7.61 -2.62 -2.30
C HIS A 49 -6.52 -1.57 -2.23
N VAL A 50 -5.59 -1.76 -1.30
CA VAL A 50 -4.44 -0.88 -1.09
C VAL A 50 -3.24 -1.44 -1.83
N PRO A 51 -2.62 -0.73 -2.78
CA PRO A 51 -1.37 -1.16 -3.40
C PRO A 51 -0.31 -1.53 -2.34
N GLN A 52 0.37 -2.66 -2.52
CA GLN A 52 1.35 -3.19 -1.57
C GLN A 52 2.41 -2.15 -1.20
N PHE A 53 2.97 -1.46 -2.18
CA PHE A 53 3.94 -0.38 -1.96
C PHE A 53 3.40 0.72 -1.02
N LEU A 54 2.13 1.14 -1.18
CA LEU A 54 1.52 2.15 -0.32
C LEU A 54 1.29 1.60 1.09
N PHE A 55 0.84 0.34 1.19
CA PHE A 55 0.62 -0.29 2.49
C PHE A 55 1.93 -0.48 3.26
N ASP A 56 2.99 -0.92 2.60
CA ASP A 56 4.32 -1.07 3.18
C ASP A 56 4.88 0.28 3.63
N ALA A 57 4.70 1.34 2.83
CA ALA A 57 5.07 2.70 3.22
C ALA A 57 4.28 3.18 4.46
N LEU A 58 2.98 2.88 4.54
CA LEU A 58 2.17 3.16 5.72
C LEU A 58 2.66 2.36 6.93
N CYS A 59 3.02 1.09 6.76
CA CYS A 59 3.58 0.24 7.81
C CYS A 59 4.89 0.83 8.35
N ALA A 60 5.80 1.22 7.46
CA ALA A 60 7.06 1.86 7.84
C ALA A 60 6.82 3.19 8.59
N ARG A 61 5.83 3.98 8.14
CA ARG A 61 5.51 5.28 8.74
C ARG A 61 4.79 5.19 10.08
N LEU A 62 3.90 4.21 10.25
CA LEU A 62 3.05 4.03 11.44
C LEU A 62 3.62 3.01 12.43
N GLY A 63 4.61 2.22 11.99
CA GLY A 63 5.40 1.30 12.79
C GLY A 63 5.05 -0.18 12.62
N ASN A 64 3.85 -0.53 12.16
CA ASN A 64 3.47 -1.90 11.82
C ASN A 64 2.18 -1.96 10.98
N ALA A 65 1.89 -3.16 10.45
CA ALA A 65 0.71 -3.44 9.63
C ALA A 65 -0.62 -3.22 10.37
N TYR A 66 -0.70 -3.56 11.66
CA TYR A 66 -1.91 -3.34 12.45
C TYR A 66 -2.26 -1.85 12.53
N LYS A 67 -1.28 -0.99 12.85
CA LYS A 67 -1.47 0.47 12.90
C LYS A 67 -1.79 1.05 11.53
N ALA A 68 -1.20 0.53 10.45
CA ALA A 68 -1.54 0.92 9.09
C ALA A 68 -2.99 0.59 8.74
N GLY A 69 -3.44 -0.64 9.01
CA GLY A 69 -4.83 -1.05 8.81
C GLY A 69 -5.82 -0.21 9.62
N CYS A 70 -5.58 -0.03 10.93
CA CYS A 70 -6.42 0.82 11.78
C CYS A 70 -6.49 2.26 11.28
N TRP A 71 -5.36 2.81 10.79
CA TRP A 71 -5.34 4.17 10.27
C TRP A 71 -6.18 4.30 8.99
N VAL A 72 -6.06 3.36 8.04
CA VAL A 72 -6.87 3.35 6.81
C VAL A 72 -8.36 3.22 7.16
N ALA A 73 -8.72 2.28 8.03
CA ALA A 73 -10.10 2.09 8.47
C ALA A 73 -10.67 3.36 9.13
N ALA A 74 -9.90 4.02 10.00
CA ALA A 74 -10.32 5.27 10.62
C ALA A 74 -10.56 6.39 9.59
N ARG A 75 -9.72 6.51 8.55
CA ARG A 75 -9.95 7.49 7.47
C ARG A 75 -11.22 7.17 6.69
N CYS A 76 -11.50 5.90 6.45
CA CYS A 76 -12.70 5.54 5.73
C CYS A 76 -13.97 5.78 6.56
N GLY A 77 -13.94 5.48 7.86
CA GLY A 77 -15.06 5.73 8.77
C GLY A 77 -15.41 7.22 8.94
N GLU A 78 -14.50 8.14 8.61
CA GLU A 78 -14.82 9.58 8.58
C GLU A 78 -15.74 9.97 7.40
N VAL A 79 -15.76 9.16 6.34
CA VAL A 79 -16.44 9.48 5.07
C VAL A 79 -17.30 8.33 4.53
N ASP A 80 -17.57 7.31 5.33
CA ASP A 80 -18.26 6.08 4.92
C ASP A 80 -19.74 6.27 4.55
N SER A 81 -20.34 7.42 4.88
CA SER A 81 -21.66 7.86 4.41
C SER A 81 -21.65 8.44 2.98
N LEU A 82 -20.48 8.72 2.41
CA LEU A 82 -20.34 9.34 1.10
C LEU A 82 -20.34 8.30 -0.02
N SER A 83 -20.39 8.80 -1.26
CA SER A 83 -20.25 7.94 -2.43
C SER A 83 -18.90 7.21 -2.44
N ARG A 84 -18.86 6.01 -3.03
CA ARG A 84 -17.63 5.23 -3.23
C ARG A 84 -16.49 6.06 -3.83
N GLN A 85 -16.79 6.88 -4.84
CA GLN A 85 -15.79 7.75 -5.48
C GLN A 85 -15.25 8.82 -4.52
N SER A 86 -16.12 9.36 -3.64
CA SER A 86 -15.73 10.32 -2.61
C SER A 86 -14.82 9.67 -1.56
N ILE A 87 -15.17 8.46 -1.11
CA ILE A 87 -14.34 7.68 -0.17
C ILE A 87 -12.96 7.41 -0.78
N GLU A 88 -12.94 6.87 -2.01
CA GLU A 88 -11.70 6.56 -2.72
C GLU A 88 -10.80 7.81 -2.84
N ARG A 89 -11.36 8.93 -3.30
CA ARG A 89 -10.62 10.18 -3.45
C ARG A 89 -10.10 10.68 -2.10
N TYR A 90 -10.92 10.67 -1.06
CA TYR A 90 -10.55 11.11 0.28
C TYR A 90 -9.39 10.29 0.84
N VAL A 91 -9.52 8.96 0.82
CA VAL A 91 -8.50 8.05 1.36
C VAL A 91 -7.18 8.17 0.62
N ASN A 92 -7.21 8.35 -0.71
CA ASN A 92 -6.00 8.61 -1.49
C ASN A 92 -5.34 9.95 -1.12
N ILE A 93 -6.11 11.03 -0.95
CA ILE A 93 -5.58 12.34 -0.51
C ILE A 93 -4.91 12.22 0.86
N MET A 94 -5.59 11.58 1.82
CA MET A 94 -5.05 11.39 3.16
C MET A 94 -3.81 10.50 3.16
N THR A 95 -3.76 9.49 2.29
CA THR A 95 -2.60 8.61 2.17
C THR A 95 -1.39 9.35 1.61
N CYS A 96 -1.58 10.16 0.55
CA CYS A 96 -0.51 11.00 0.01
C CYS A 96 0.00 11.98 1.07
N ASP A 97 -0.91 12.62 1.81
CA ASP A 97 -0.56 13.54 2.91
C ASP A 97 0.26 12.83 3.99
N LYS A 98 -0.18 11.64 4.41
CA LYS A 98 0.49 10.85 5.47
C LYS A 98 1.90 10.40 5.07
N LEU A 99 2.09 10.09 3.80
CA LEU A 99 3.35 9.60 3.24
C LEU A 99 4.24 10.74 2.71
N GLY A 100 3.74 11.98 2.64
CA GLY A 100 4.48 13.09 2.04
C GLY A 100 4.67 12.94 0.53
N LEU A 101 3.73 12.27 -0.15
CA LEU A 101 3.78 12.05 -1.60
C LEU A 101 3.15 13.25 -2.33
N GLU A 102 3.77 13.68 -3.43
CA GLU A 102 3.24 14.71 -4.31
C GLU A 102 1.88 14.29 -4.88
N ARG A 103 0.85 15.11 -4.63
CA ARG A 103 -0.56 14.85 -5.04
C ARG A 103 -0.75 14.80 -6.58
N SER A 104 0.27 15.20 -7.33
CA SER A 104 0.21 15.49 -8.77
C SER A 104 0.75 14.37 -9.66
N SER A 105 1.24 13.26 -9.09
CA SER A 105 1.78 12.16 -9.90
C SER A 105 0.65 11.24 -10.36
N SER A 106 0.29 11.34 -11.64
CA SER A 106 -0.69 10.46 -12.30
C SER A 106 -0.26 8.99 -12.34
N THR A 107 0.99 8.69 -11.98
CA THR A 107 1.61 7.36 -12.06
C THR A 107 1.59 6.61 -10.72
N ILE A 108 1.17 7.23 -9.61
CA ILE A 108 1.15 6.56 -8.31
C ILE A 108 -0.05 5.59 -8.26
N PRO A 109 0.18 4.29 -8.00
CA PRO A 109 -0.89 3.31 -7.76
C PRO A 109 -1.83 3.81 -6.67
N ARG A 110 -3.15 3.69 -6.89
CA ARG A 110 -4.16 4.26 -5.99
C ARG A 110 -4.87 3.19 -5.20
N ILE A 111 -5.33 3.57 -4.02
CA ILE A 111 -6.28 2.77 -3.24
C ILE A 111 -7.60 2.79 -3.99
N THR A 112 -8.18 1.62 -4.24
CA THR A 112 -9.53 1.49 -4.82
C THR A 112 -10.48 0.89 -3.81
N VAL A 113 -11.76 1.22 -3.93
CA VAL A 113 -12.84 0.67 -3.11
C VAL A 113 -13.66 -0.23 -4.01
N SER A 114 -14.16 -1.40 -3.58
CA SER A 114 -14.83 -2.39 -4.46
C SER A 114 -16.30 -2.63 -4.17
N SER A 115 -16.69 -2.70 -2.89
CA SER A 115 -18.04 -3.09 -2.49
C SER A 115 -18.54 -2.17 -1.37
N ILE A 116 -19.81 -1.79 -1.41
CA ILE A 116 -20.59 -1.34 -0.25
C ILE A 116 -21.73 -2.35 -0.17
N THR A 117 -21.54 -3.47 0.50
CA THR A 117 -22.62 -4.46 0.63
C THR A 117 -23.54 -3.97 1.73
N ALA A 118 -24.79 -3.65 1.42
CA ALA A 118 -25.78 -3.26 2.43
C ALA A 118 -25.93 -4.38 3.49
N PRO A 119 -26.22 -4.04 4.76
CA PRO A 119 -26.54 -5.06 5.76
C PRO A 119 -27.68 -5.93 5.24
N GLU A 120 -27.50 -7.25 5.29
CA GLU A 120 -28.56 -8.21 4.94
C GLU A 120 -29.80 -7.88 5.79
N PRO A 121 -30.99 -7.69 5.19
CA PRO A 121 -32.18 -7.43 5.99
C PRO A 121 -32.44 -8.65 6.87
N SER A 122 -32.26 -8.48 8.18
CA SER A 122 -32.56 -9.51 9.17
C SER A 122 -34.00 -9.95 8.99
N ALA A 123 -34.20 -11.11 8.39
CA ALA A 123 -35.50 -11.74 8.21
C ALA A 123 -36.03 -12.17 9.59
N LYS A 124 -36.63 -11.23 10.32
CA LYS A 124 -37.34 -11.54 11.55
C LYS A 124 -38.59 -10.68 11.70
N ASP A 125 -39.50 -10.83 10.74
CA ASP A 125 -40.92 -10.62 10.99
C ASP A 125 -41.75 -11.45 10.00
N ARG A 126 -42.34 -12.54 10.52
CA ARG A 126 -43.57 -13.22 10.06
C ARG A 126 -43.73 -14.53 10.84
N SER A 127 -44.28 -14.42 12.05
CA SER A 127 -45.22 -15.44 12.52
C SER A 127 -46.41 -14.71 13.09
N CYS A 128 -47.57 -15.08 12.55
CA CYS A 128 -48.90 -14.60 12.86
C CYS A 128 -49.29 -14.81 14.32
#